data_AF-A0A382XQ65-F1
#
_entry.id   AF-A0A382XQ65-F1
#
_cell.length_a   1.000
_cell.length_b   1.000
_cell.length_c   1.000
_cell.angle_alpha   90.00
_cell.angle_beta   90.00
_cell.angle_gamma   90.00
#
_symmetry.space_group_name_H-M   'P 1'
#
loop_
_entity.id
_entity.type
_entity.pdbx_description
1 polymer ?
#
loop_
_entity_poly.entity_id
_entity_poly.type
_entity_poly.pdbx_seq_one_letter_code
_entity_poly.pdbx_strand_id
1 'polypeptide(L)'
;YDDGWEQGEDGVYSNIENCSAEWEAMVDKAFEYWGNVSGITFVKVEDNESMCGDIRIALSSGEFYGAAGWSNVPYYFQGENNSTANDIWIRADYDQWGEDWPGYNLLVLLHEIGHSLGLSHTHHDYTSSIEQNTNLYSVMSYIGVGYLVNPWPGYEVDYWLVPDQPAINDIKTIQYLYGMTPEYNQGDTIYTYSGPVYTTIYDTGGIDTIVLSGYDLDITLDLRGGTISYIGTAELELEVPYGNGSSDYDYEYSGFPIGISENTVIENA
;
A
#
# COMPACT_ATOMS: atom_id res chain seq x y z
N TYR A 1 10.35 -11.45 18.78
CA TYR A 1 9.96 -12.60 19.62
C TYR A 1 9.89 -13.74 18.63
N ASP A 2 10.73 -14.76 18.78
CA ASP A 2 10.59 -16.05 18.09
C ASP A 2 10.09 -17.01 19.17
N ASP A 3 8.79 -17.27 19.17
CA ASP A 3 8.17 -18.14 20.17
C ASP A 3 8.11 -19.61 19.72
N GLY A 4 8.75 -19.95 18.59
CA GLY A 4 8.93 -21.31 18.11
C GLY A 4 7.68 -21.97 17.50
N TRP A 5 6.57 -21.24 17.35
CA TRP A 5 5.35 -21.75 16.69
C TRP A 5 5.44 -21.73 15.16
N GLU A 6 6.31 -20.88 14.60
CA GLU A 6 6.48 -20.67 13.16
C GLU A 6 7.40 -21.70 12.48
N GLN A 7 7.99 -22.63 13.24
CA GLN A 7 8.96 -23.64 12.77
C GLN A 7 8.43 -25.10 12.85
N GLY A 8 7.13 -25.29 13.08
CA GLY A 8 6.47 -26.60 13.04
C GLY A 8 6.27 -27.15 11.61
N GLU A 9 5.72 -28.36 11.48
CA GLU A 9 5.34 -28.92 10.16
C GLU A 9 4.36 -28.02 9.41
N ASP A 10 3.49 -27.30 10.13
CA ASP A 10 2.53 -26.34 9.58
C ASP A 10 3.06 -24.89 9.57
N GLY A 11 4.32 -24.68 9.95
CA GLY A 11 4.93 -23.35 10.09
C GLY A 11 5.26 -22.69 8.75
N VAL A 12 5.22 -21.37 8.71
CA VAL A 12 5.44 -20.59 7.48
C VAL A 12 6.82 -20.81 6.86
N TYR A 13 7.87 -20.89 7.69
CA TYR A 13 9.24 -21.14 7.24
C TYR A 13 9.47 -22.56 6.68
N SER A 14 8.57 -23.49 7.00
CA SER A 14 8.64 -24.89 6.58
C SER A 14 7.87 -25.16 5.28
N ASN A 15 6.98 -24.25 4.87
CA ASN A 15 6.01 -24.46 3.79
C ASN A 15 6.13 -23.40 2.68
N ILE A 16 7.36 -23.13 2.25
CA ILE A 16 7.65 -22.14 1.20
C ILE A 16 7.13 -22.64 -0.15
N GLU A 17 6.41 -21.78 -0.87
CA GLU A 17 5.85 -22.05 -2.19
C GLU A 17 6.58 -21.27 -3.29
N ASN A 18 6.53 -21.79 -4.52
CA ASN A 18 7.03 -21.05 -5.68
C ASN A 18 6.07 -19.91 -6.03
N CYS A 19 6.60 -18.79 -6.50
CA CYS A 19 5.80 -17.68 -7.03
C CYS A 19 5.59 -17.77 -8.55
N SER A 20 4.49 -17.20 -9.03
CA SER A 20 4.29 -16.86 -10.43
C SER A 20 5.14 -15.66 -10.86
N ALA A 21 5.37 -15.54 -12.17
CA ALA A 21 6.08 -14.39 -12.75
C ALA A 21 5.27 -13.10 -12.57
N GLU A 22 3.93 -13.20 -12.57
CA GLU A 22 3.03 -12.09 -12.33
C GLU A 22 3.13 -11.58 -10.89
N TRP A 23 3.23 -12.47 -9.89
CA TRP A 23 3.47 -12.08 -8.49
C TRP A 23 4.84 -11.46 -8.30
N GLU A 24 5.87 -12.03 -8.92
CA GLU A 24 7.21 -11.45 -8.89
C GLU A 24 7.23 -10.03 -9.49
N ALA A 25 6.53 -9.80 -10.60
CA ALA A 25 6.41 -8.46 -11.19
C ALA A 25 5.66 -7.47 -10.29
N MET A 26 4.67 -7.94 -9.52
CA MET A 26 3.93 -7.10 -8.56
C MET A 26 4.78 -6.73 -7.34
N VAL A 27 5.62 -7.67 -6.87
CA VAL A 27 6.63 -7.39 -5.85
C VAL A 27 7.61 -6.33 -6.34
N ASP A 28 8.15 -6.48 -7.55
CA ASP A 28 9.07 -5.51 -8.14
C ASP A 28 8.40 -4.12 -8.23
N LYS A 29 7.12 -4.07 -8.63
CA LYS A 29 6.32 -2.83 -8.67
C LYS A 29 6.12 -2.19 -7.29
N ALA A 30 5.84 -2.99 -6.26
CA ALA A 30 5.67 -2.49 -4.90
C ALA A 30 6.97 -1.89 -4.33
N PHE A 31 8.12 -2.53 -4.59
CA PHE A 31 9.43 -1.96 -4.26
C PHE A 31 9.75 -0.70 -5.07
N GLU A 32 9.37 -0.64 -6.35
CA GLU A 32 9.50 0.57 -7.17
C GLU A 32 8.72 1.73 -6.56
N TYR A 33 7.46 1.53 -6.17
CA TYR A 33 6.66 2.57 -5.51
C TYR A 33 7.32 3.11 -4.25
N TRP A 34 7.80 2.23 -3.37
CA TRP A 34 8.54 2.65 -2.17
C TRP A 34 9.85 3.36 -2.53
N GLY A 35 10.58 2.88 -3.54
CA GLY A 35 11.84 3.49 -3.99
C GLY A 35 11.63 4.92 -4.51
N ASN A 36 10.56 5.13 -5.27
CA ASN A 36 10.18 6.43 -5.83
C ASN A 36 9.95 7.49 -4.76
N VAL A 37 9.45 7.12 -3.58
CA VAL A 37 9.04 8.09 -2.54
C VAL A 37 10.02 8.17 -1.36
N SER A 38 10.81 7.12 -1.12
CA SER A 38 11.73 7.01 0.02
C SER A 38 13.15 7.48 -0.28
N GLY A 39 13.55 7.39 -1.55
CA GLY A 39 14.94 7.61 -1.95
C GLY A 39 15.88 6.44 -1.68
N ILE A 40 15.34 5.30 -1.22
CA ILE A 40 16.06 4.04 -1.11
C ILE A 40 16.22 3.43 -2.50
N THR A 41 17.41 2.95 -2.82
CA THR A 41 17.64 2.14 -4.02
C THR A 41 17.49 0.67 -3.66
N PHE A 42 16.39 0.06 -4.06
CA PHE A 42 16.21 -1.39 -3.93
C PHE A 42 16.99 -2.11 -5.02
N VAL A 43 17.79 -3.10 -4.63
CA VAL A 43 18.56 -3.94 -5.55
C VAL A 43 18.13 -5.37 -5.34
N LYS A 44 17.48 -5.95 -6.35
CA LYS A 44 17.14 -7.36 -6.36
C LYS A 44 18.42 -8.18 -6.50
N VAL A 45 18.59 -9.15 -5.62
CA VAL A 45 19.76 -10.03 -5.56
C VAL A 45 19.31 -11.48 -5.51
N GLU A 46 20.21 -12.39 -5.89
CA GLU A 46 19.97 -13.83 -5.72
C GLU A 46 19.84 -14.18 -4.22
N ASP A 47 18.98 -15.15 -3.91
CA ASP A 47 18.86 -15.72 -2.56
C ASP A 47 19.36 -17.18 -2.58
N ASN A 48 20.50 -17.44 -1.94
CA ASN A 48 21.17 -18.73 -1.90
C ASN A 48 22.06 -18.88 -0.65
N GLU A 49 22.73 -20.02 -0.51
CA GLU A 49 23.57 -20.34 0.67
C GLU A 49 24.67 -19.31 0.99
N SER A 50 25.05 -18.47 0.02
CA SER A 50 26.16 -17.52 0.16
C SER A 50 25.75 -16.04 0.10
N MET A 51 24.50 -15.75 -0.26
CA MET A 51 23.97 -14.38 -0.34
C MET A 51 22.46 -14.37 -0.18
N CYS A 52 21.94 -13.34 0.48
CA CYS A 52 20.52 -13.06 0.56
C CYS A 52 20.32 -11.53 0.58
N GLY A 53 19.10 -11.08 0.32
CA GLY A 53 18.72 -9.67 0.47
C GLY A 53 18.65 -9.24 1.94
N ASP A 54 18.70 -7.93 2.18
CA ASP A 54 18.39 -7.32 3.49
C ASP A 54 16.90 -7.43 3.85
N ILE A 55 16.06 -7.56 2.82
CA ILE A 55 14.64 -7.89 2.89
C ILE A 55 14.44 -9.08 1.94
N ARG A 56 13.87 -10.17 2.45
CA ARG A 56 13.42 -11.29 1.62
C ARG A 56 11.90 -11.33 1.62
N ILE A 57 11.31 -11.77 0.52
CA ILE A 57 9.87 -11.93 0.42
C ILE A 57 9.55 -13.28 -0.21
N ALA A 58 8.66 -14.02 0.44
CA ALA A 58 8.30 -15.37 0.02
C ALA A 58 6.81 -15.66 0.23
N LEU A 59 6.31 -16.59 -0.57
CA LEU A 59 4.99 -17.17 -0.40
C LEU A 59 5.07 -18.42 0.48
N SER A 60 4.06 -18.63 1.31
CA SER A 60 3.96 -19.83 2.14
C SER A 60 2.53 -20.34 2.23
N SER A 61 2.39 -21.67 2.21
CA SER A 61 1.13 -22.37 2.47
C SER A 61 0.96 -22.76 3.95
N GLY A 62 1.88 -22.34 4.82
CA GLY A 62 1.79 -22.54 6.27
C GLY A 62 0.68 -21.74 6.96
N GLU A 63 0.62 -21.81 8.28
CA GLU A 63 -0.42 -21.15 9.08
C GLU A 63 -0.13 -19.65 9.28
N PHE A 64 -1.10 -18.80 8.92
CA PHE A 64 -1.01 -17.34 9.08
C PHE A 64 -1.94 -16.76 10.15
N TYR A 65 -2.71 -17.60 10.87
CA TYR A 65 -3.65 -17.19 11.92
C TYR A 65 -4.66 -16.12 11.47
N GLY A 66 -5.05 -16.17 10.20
CA GLY A 66 -5.99 -15.23 9.57
C GLY A 66 -5.35 -13.98 8.95
N ALA A 67 -4.04 -13.76 9.08
CA ALA A 67 -3.34 -12.68 8.39
C ALA A 67 -3.21 -12.96 6.88
N ALA A 68 -3.06 -11.91 6.08
CA ALA A 68 -2.71 -12.00 4.66
C ALA A 68 -1.19 -12.23 4.45
N GLY A 69 -0.41 -11.62 5.33
CA GLY A 69 1.04 -11.72 5.41
C GLY A 69 1.55 -11.08 6.69
N TRP A 70 2.86 -11.01 6.84
CA TRP A 70 3.55 -10.23 7.87
C TRP A 70 4.98 -9.91 7.45
N SER A 71 5.56 -8.90 8.12
CA SER A 71 6.99 -8.63 8.13
C SER A 71 7.59 -8.88 9.52
N ASN A 72 8.73 -9.59 9.58
CA ASN A 72 9.48 -9.83 10.81
C ASN A 72 10.32 -8.59 11.21
N VAL A 73 9.67 -7.55 11.72
CA VAL A 73 10.33 -6.33 12.18
C VAL A 73 11.00 -6.55 13.55
N PRO A 74 12.34 -6.52 13.66
CA PRO A 74 13.01 -6.79 14.92
C PRO A 74 12.94 -5.59 15.88
N TYR A 75 12.09 -5.66 16.90
CA TYR A 75 12.03 -4.66 17.99
C TYR A 75 13.22 -4.71 18.96
N TYR A 76 14.10 -5.71 18.82
CA TYR A 76 15.34 -5.85 19.57
C TYR A 76 16.39 -6.53 18.70
N PHE A 77 17.66 -6.34 19.04
CA PHE A 77 18.76 -6.97 18.31
C PHE A 77 18.67 -8.50 18.36
N GLN A 78 18.46 -9.13 17.20
CA GLN A 78 18.29 -10.59 17.07
C GLN A 78 19.61 -11.35 16.84
N GLY A 79 20.77 -10.67 16.97
CA GLY A 79 22.09 -11.25 16.74
C GLY A 79 22.76 -10.72 15.48
N GLU A 80 24.08 -10.89 15.39
CA GLU A 80 24.83 -10.58 14.17
C GLU A 80 24.54 -11.65 13.10
N ASN A 81 24.44 -11.24 11.83
CA ASN A 81 24.17 -12.11 10.68
C ASN A 81 22.80 -12.82 10.73
N ASN A 82 21.79 -12.18 11.33
CA ASN A 82 20.42 -12.68 11.21
C ASN A 82 19.77 -12.16 9.93
N SER A 83 19.75 -12.99 8.89
CA SER A 83 19.10 -12.66 7.62
C SER A 83 17.57 -12.67 7.69
N THR A 84 16.94 -13.04 8.81
CA THR A 84 15.47 -13.06 8.93
C THR A 84 14.87 -11.72 9.33
N ALA A 85 15.70 -10.76 9.74
CA ALA A 85 15.23 -9.42 10.06
C ALA A 85 14.59 -8.78 8.82
N ASN A 86 13.36 -8.30 8.96
CA ASN A 86 12.55 -7.68 7.90
C ASN A 86 12.13 -8.64 6.78
N ASP A 87 12.24 -9.95 6.97
CA ASP A 87 11.64 -10.93 6.05
C ASP A 87 10.12 -10.74 6.00
N ILE A 88 9.58 -10.82 4.80
CA ILE A 88 8.16 -10.72 4.51
C ILE A 88 7.66 -12.10 4.09
N TRP A 89 6.57 -12.53 4.72
CA TRP A 89 5.85 -13.74 4.37
C TRP A 89 4.44 -13.38 3.94
N ILE A 90 4.04 -13.87 2.77
CA ILE A 90 2.69 -13.70 2.22
C ILE A 90 2.06 -15.08 2.07
N ARG A 91 0.76 -15.20 2.31
CA ARG A 91 0.06 -16.45 2.02
C ARG A 91 0.11 -16.79 0.54
N ALA A 92 0.36 -18.06 0.24
CA ALA A 92 0.49 -18.54 -1.13
C ALA A 92 -0.77 -18.37 -1.98
N ASP A 93 -1.96 -18.24 -1.38
CA ASP A 93 -3.20 -17.98 -2.13
C ASP A 93 -3.33 -16.54 -2.67
N TYR A 94 -2.43 -15.63 -2.27
CA TYR A 94 -2.27 -14.31 -2.89
C TYR A 94 -1.44 -14.36 -4.18
N ASP A 95 -0.90 -15.53 -4.56
CA ASP A 95 -0.36 -15.82 -5.88
C ASP A 95 -1.46 -16.30 -6.85
N GLN A 96 -2.63 -15.66 -6.78
CA GLN A 96 -3.76 -15.95 -7.64
C GLN A 96 -4.20 -14.68 -8.38
N TRP A 97 -4.35 -14.85 -9.70
CA TRP A 97 -4.74 -13.80 -10.63
C TRP A 97 -6.14 -14.12 -11.19
N GLY A 98 -7.14 -14.01 -10.32
CA GLY A 98 -8.57 -14.06 -10.67
C GLY A 98 -9.19 -12.67 -10.77
N GLU A 99 -10.45 -12.58 -11.20
CA GLU A 99 -11.16 -11.32 -11.47
C GLU A 99 -11.28 -10.39 -10.24
N ASP A 100 -11.13 -10.91 -9.02
CA ASP A 100 -11.50 -10.18 -7.81
C ASP A 100 -10.31 -9.57 -7.02
N TRP A 101 -9.05 -9.95 -7.27
CA TRP A 101 -7.98 -9.79 -6.26
C TRP A 101 -6.67 -9.04 -6.59
N PRO A 102 -6.37 -8.52 -7.81
CA PRO A 102 -5.03 -7.96 -8.06
C PRO A 102 -4.73 -6.67 -7.27
N GLY A 103 -5.73 -5.83 -7.00
CA GLY A 103 -5.53 -4.58 -6.25
C GLY A 103 -5.23 -4.80 -4.76
N TYR A 104 -5.97 -5.71 -4.13
CA TYR A 104 -5.75 -6.04 -2.72
C TYR A 104 -4.40 -6.75 -2.49
N ASN A 105 -3.99 -7.62 -3.42
CA ASN A 105 -2.68 -8.27 -3.35
C ASN A 105 -1.54 -7.23 -3.39
N LEU A 106 -1.67 -6.20 -4.23
CA LEU A 106 -0.71 -5.09 -4.26
C LEU A 106 -0.73 -4.29 -2.95
N LEU A 107 -1.91 -4.00 -2.38
CA LEU A 107 -2.02 -3.32 -1.09
C LEU A 107 -1.27 -4.09 0.02
N VAL A 108 -1.44 -5.41 0.09
CA VAL A 108 -0.74 -6.24 1.08
C VAL A 108 0.78 -6.15 0.88
N LEU A 109 1.28 -6.20 -0.36
CA LEU A 109 2.71 -6.04 -0.63
C LEU A 109 3.22 -4.66 -0.21
N LEU A 110 2.50 -3.58 -0.53
CA LEU A 110 2.84 -2.23 -0.08
C LEU A 110 2.89 -2.13 1.44
N HIS A 111 1.92 -2.75 2.12
CA HIS A 111 1.80 -2.79 3.58
C HIS A 111 2.99 -3.50 4.23
N GLU A 112 3.28 -4.74 3.81
CA GLU A 112 4.35 -5.53 4.42
C GLU A 112 5.74 -4.98 4.12
N ILE A 113 5.95 -4.41 2.92
CA ILE A 113 7.19 -3.68 2.62
C ILE A 113 7.28 -2.44 3.53
N GLY A 114 6.18 -1.73 3.76
CA GLY A 114 6.13 -0.61 4.71
C GLY A 114 6.63 -0.99 6.11
N HIS A 115 6.19 -2.14 6.64
CA HIS A 115 6.72 -2.67 7.90
C HIS A 115 8.23 -2.93 7.85
N SER A 116 8.72 -3.59 6.79
CA SER A 116 10.16 -3.85 6.61
C SER A 116 11.00 -2.57 6.49
N LEU A 117 10.38 -1.43 6.12
CA LEU A 117 11.00 -0.10 6.10
C LEU A 117 10.80 0.68 7.42
N GLY A 118 10.12 0.09 8.40
CA GLY A 118 9.98 0.63 9.75
C GLY A 118 8.69 1.42 10.00
N LEU A 119 7.67 1.30 9.14
CA LEU A 119 6.35 1.88 9.40
C LEU A 119 5.52 0.93 10.27
N SER A 120 4.79 1.47 11.24
CA SER A 120 3.84 0.71 12.05
C SER A 120 2.41 0.91 11.56
N HIS A 121 1.50 0.03 11.99
CA HIS A 121 0.07 0.28 11.81
C HIS A 121 -0.37 1.63 12.39
N THR A 122 -1.35 2.25 11.76
CA THR A 122 -1.93 3.54 12.18
C THR A 122 -2.74 3.49 13.48
N HIS A 123 -3.04 2.29 13.99
CA HIS A 123 -3.94 2.02 15.13
C HIS A 123 -3.24 1.42 16.37
N HIS A 124 -1.92 1.24 16.36
CA HIS A 124 -1.14 0.63 17.46
C HIS A 124 -0.33 1.65 18.27
N ASP A 125 0.82 1.26 18.86
CA ASP A 125 1.66 1.99 19.84
C ASP A 125 1.82 3.50 19.59
N TYR A 126 1.70 3.93 18.34
CA TYR A 126 1.57 5.32 17.93
C TYR A 126 0.37 5.47 16.99
N THR A 127 -0.75 5.95 17.53
CA THR A 127 -1.99 6.10 16.76
C THR A 127 -1.99 7.39 15.94
N SER A 128 -2.45 7.30 14.69
CA SER A 128 -2.86 8.48 13.90
C SER A 128 -4.09 9.14 14.52
N SER A 129 -4.50 10.32 14.03
CA SER A 129 -5.84 10.83 14.34
C SER A 129 -6.88 9.86 13.77
N ILE A 130 -8.09 9.85 14.35
CA ILE A 130 -9.18 8.96 13.92
C ILE A 130 -9.43 9.15 12.42
N GLU A 131 -9.54 10.40 11.96
CA GLU A 131 -9.81 10.72 10.56
C GLU A 131 -8.71 10.27 9.58
N GLN A 132 -7.50 10.05 10.08
CA GLN A 132 -6.34 9.60 9.29
C GLN A 132 -6.01 8.12 9.49
N ASN A 133 -6.75 7.41 10.35
CA ASN A 133 -6.64 5.96 10.52
C ASN A 133 -7.39 5.24 9.39
N THR A 134 -6.98 5.47 8.14
CA THR A 134 -7.60 4.90 6.94
C THR A 134 -6.58 4.81 5.79
N ASN A 135 -6.81 3.88 4.88
CA ASN A 135 -6.08 3.66 3.63
C ASN A 135 -6.04 4.90 2.73
N LEU A 136 -6.98 5.85 2.91
CA LEU A 136 -6.91 7.15 2.23
C LEU A 136 -5.65 7.95 2.59
N TYR A 137 -5.13 7.75 3.81
CA TYR A 137 -3.94 8.45 4.31
C TYR A 137 -2.74 7.54 4.48
N SER A 138 -2.92 6.25 4.75
CA SER A 138 -1.81 5.32 4.94
C SER A 138 -2.21 3.89 4.59
N VAL A 139 -1.43 3.22 3.73
CA VAL A 139 -1.56 1.78 3.45
C VAL A 139 -1.31 0.92 4.69
N MET A 140 -0.78 1.50 5.77
CA MET A 140 -0.60 0.84 7.06
C MET A 140 -1.89 0.76 7.90
N SER A 141 -3.00 1.31 7.41
CA SER A 141 -4.31 1.18 8.05
C SER A 141 -5.00 -0.13 7.67
N TYR A 142 -5.86 -0.61 8.56
CA TYR A 142 -6.76 -1.75 8.30
C TYR A 142 -8.15 -1.30 7.86
N ILE A 143 -8.39 0.01 7.78
CA ILE A 143 -9.68 0.62 7.47
C ILE A 143 -9.52 1.37 6.15
N GLY A 144 -10.54 1.36 5.30
CA GLY A 144 -10.62 2.22 4.12
C GLY A 144 -10.68 1.47 2.81
N VAL A 145 -11.15 0.21 2.84
CA VAL A 145 -11.59 -0.50 1.64
C VAL A 145 -12.89 0.13 1.16
N GLY A 146 -12.96 0.42 -0.15
CA GLY A 146 -14.18 0.90 -0.80
C GLY A 146 -14.81 -0.19 -1.65
N TYR A 147 -16.14 -0.28 -1.66
CA TYR A 147 -16.89 -1.25 -2.45
C TYR A 147 -17.66 -0.51 -3.54
N LEU A 148 -17.48 -0.90 -4.81
CA LEU A 148 -18.17 -0.22 -5.92
C LEU A 148 -19.70 -0.34 -5.79
N VAL A 149 -20.37 0.81 -5.78
CA VAL A 149 -21.84 0.88 -5.68
C VAL A 149 -22.51 0.59 -7.02
N ASN A 150 -21.88 1.00 -8.12
CA ASN A 150 -22.37 0.85 -9.49
C ASN A 150 -21.30 0.18 -10.37
N PRO A 151 -21.70 -0.58 -11.41
CA PRO A 151 -20.74 -1.17 -12.31
C PRO A 151 -20.07 -0.10 -13.18
N TRP A 152 -18.78 -0.31 -13.46
CA TRP A 152 -17.99 0.51 -14.38
C TRP A 152 -17.43 -0.38 -15.49
N PRO A 153 -17.00 0.16 -16.66
CA PRO A 153 -16.40 -0.67 -17.69
C PRO A 153 -15.22 -1.49 -17.17
N GLY A 154 -15.39 -2.81 -17.09
CA GLY A 154 -14.37 -3.73 -16.55
C GLY A 154 -14.45 -3.98 -15.03
N TYR A 155 -15.44 -3.42 -14.33
CA TYR A 155 -15.62 -3.57 -12.90
C TYR A 155 -17.10 -3.82 -12.56
N GLU A 156 -17.34 -4.85 -11.76
CA GLU A 156 -18.67 -5.18 -11.28
C GLU A 156 -18.99 -4.44 -9.97
N VAL A 157 -20.28 -4.44 -9.60
CA VAL A 157 -20.71 -3.99 -8.26
C VAL A 157 -20.02 -4.84 -7.19
N ASP A 158 -19.77 -4.24 -6.02
CA ASP A 158 -19.05 -4.82 -4.89
C ASP A 158 -17.56 -5.11 -5.15
N TYR A 159 -17.00 -4.65 -6.29
CA TYR A 159 -15.56 -4.69 -6.52
C TYR A 159 -14.81 -3.89 -5.46
N TRP A 160 -13.73 -4.48 -4.91
CA TRP A 160 -12.92 -3.86 -3.87
C TRP A 160 -11.94 -2.85 -4.47
N LEU A 161 -12.09 -1.60 -4.06
CA LEU A 161 -11.20 -0.52 -4.40
C LEU A 161 -10.35 -0.14 -3.17
N VAL A 162 -9.04 -0.16 -3.38
CA VAL A 162 -8.01 0.09 -2.36
C VAL A 162 -6.89 0.95 -2.97
N PRO A 163 -6.06 1.62 -2.15
CA PRO A 163 -4.92 2.37 -2.67
C PRO A 163 -4.00 1.50 -3.53
N ASP A 164 -3.55 2.06 -4.65
CA ASP A 164 -2.63 1.38 -5.57
C ASP A 164 -1.15 1.75 -5.38
N GLN A 165 -0.85 2.65 -4.44
CA GLN A 165 0.50 3.14 -4.11
C GLN A 165 0.54 3.74 -2.68
N PRO A 166 1.74 4.00 -2.11
CA PRO A 166 1.87 4.64 -0.80
C PRO A 166 1.06 5.94 -0.72
N ALA A 167 0.28 6.08 0.35
CA ALA A 167 -0.60 7.21 0.57
C ALA A 167 0.13 8.39 1.25
N ILE A 168 -0.61 9.47 1.50
CA ILE A 168 -0.05 10.77 1.92
C ILE A 168 0.87 10.64 3.15
N ASN A 169 0.42 9.94 4.19
CA ASN A 169 1.17 9.79 5.44
C ASN A 169 2.28 8.75 5.33
N ASP A 170 2.17 7.77 4.41
CA ASP A 170 3.25 6.82 4.12
C ASP A 170 4.46 7.56 3.53
N ILE A 171 4.21 8.38 2.50
CA ILE A 171 5.21 9.22 1.83
C ILE A 171 5.85 10.17 2.83
N LYS A 172 5.03 10.86 3.64
CA LYS A 172 5.55 11.77 4.67
C LYS A 172 6.44 11.04 5.68
N THR A 173 6.01 9.87 6.15
CA THR A 173 6.71 9.11 7.18
C THR A 173 8.02 8.54 6.67
N ILE A 174 8.02 7.94 5.48
CA ILE A 174 9.22 7.33 4.91
C ILE A 174 10.29 8.39 4.60
N GLN A 175 9.88 9.55 4.08
CA GLN A 175 10.81 10.67 3.85
C GLN A 175 11.37 11.24 5.16
N TYR A 176 10.57 11.25 6.22
CA TYR A 176 11.04 11.63 7.56
C TYR A 176 12.06 10.62 8.10
N LEU A 177 11.79 9.31 7.98
CA LEU A 177 12.65 8.24 8.50
C LEU A 177 14.01 8.20 7.78
N TYR A 178 14.00 8.30 6.45
CA TYR A 178 15.21 8.19 5.63
C TYR A 178 15.83 9.55 5.28
N GLY A 179 15.18 10.65 5.65
CA GLY A 179 15.73 12.01 5.59
C GLY A 179 15.91 12.57 4.17
N MET A 180 15.15 12.06 3.19
CA MET A 180 15.24 12.47 1.79
C MET A 180 13.87 12.57 1.15
N THR A 181 13.67 13.58 0.30
CA THR A 181 12.58 13.67 -0.66
C THR A 181 13.20 13.47 -2.04
N PRO A 182 13.14 12.26 -2.62
CA PRO A 182 13.73 11.98 -3.94
C PRO A 182 13.06 12.78 -5.05
N GLU A 183 13.77 13.04 -6.14
CA GLU A 183 13.15 13.61 -7.34
C GLU A 183 12.36 12.53 -8.08
N TYR A 184 11.12 12.85 -8.45
CA TYR A 184 10.21 12.02 -9.23
C TYR A 184 9.36 12.91 -10.16
N ASN A 185 9.20 12.49 -11.42
CA ASN A 185 8.41 13.19 -12.44
C ASN A 185 8.77 14.68 -12.68
N GLN A 186 10.04 15.07 -12.63
CA GLN A 186 10.53 16.47 -12.71
C GLN A 186 10.11 17.37 -13.90
N GLY A 187 9.32 16.88 -14.87
CA GLY A 187 8.79 17.67 -15.97
C GLY A 187 7.26 17.64 -15.99
N ASP A 188 6.65 18.47 -16.82
CA ASP A 188 5.18 18.58 -16.91
C ASP A 188 4.48 17.22 -17.04
N THR A 189 3.66 16.87 -16.04
CA THR A 189 2.94 15.60 -15.96
C THR A 189 1.43 15.82 -16.11
N ILE A 190 0.79 15.02 -16.97
CA ILE A 190 -0.67 15.01 -17.12
C ILE A 190 -1.24 13.75 -16.47
N TYR A 191 -1.88 13.93 -15.32
CA TYR A 191 -2.58 12.88 -14.57
C TYR A 191 -4.01 12.74 -15.08
N THR A 192 -4.23 11.83 -16.03
CA THR A 192 -5.58 11.56 -16.56
C THR A 192 -6.16 10.33 -15.90
N TYR A 193 -7.37 10.45 -15.35
CA TYR A 193 -8.08 9.33 -14.74
C TYR A 193 -9.37 9.03 -15.49
N SER A 194 -9.73 7.75 -15.52
CA SER A 194 -11.00 7.25 -16.05
C SER A 194 -11.38 5.97 -15.32
N GLY A 195 -12.64 5.81 -14.95
CA GLY A 195 -13.09 4.66 -14.17
C GLY A 195 -12.87 4.81 -12.66
N PRO A 196 -13.04 3.73 -11.88
CA PRO A 196 -12.73 3.73 -10.46
C PRO A 196 -11.26 4.12 -10.20
N VAL A 197 -11.03 5.04 -9.27
CA VAL A 197 -9.68 5.48 -8.87
C VAL A 197 -9.54 5.52 -7.36
N TYR A 198 -8.40 5.06 -6.85
CA TYR A 198 -8.02 5.19 -5.45
C TYR A 198 -6.49 5.26 -5.40
N THR A 199 -5.96 6.46 -5.38
CA THR A 199 -4.52 6.69 -5.59
C THR A 199 -4.01 7.94 -4.88
N THR A 200 -2.68 8.08 -4.73
CA THR A 200 -2.03 9.27 -4.19
C THR A 200 -0.92 9.80 -5.09
N ILE A 201 -1.03 11.03 -5.57
CA ILE A 201 -0.03 11.63 -6.45
C ILE A 201 1.21 12.07 -5.66
N TYR A 202 2.36 11.52 -6.06
CA TYR A 202 3.69 12.04 -5.74
C TYR A 202 4.30 12.64 -7.00
N ASP A 203 4.62 13.94 -6.95
CA ASP A 203 5.36 14.67 -7.97
C ASP A 203 6.25 15.70 -7.27
N THR A 204 7.38 16.04 -7.87
CA THR A 204 8.37 16.95 -7.29
C THR A 204 8.83 18.05 -8.24
N GLY A 205 8.27 18.16 -9.45
CA GLY A 205 8.55 19.31 -10.29
C GLY A 205 7.92 19.22 -11.67
N GLY A 206 7.64 20.38 -12.27
CA GLY A 206 6.95 20.45 -13.56
C GLY A 206 5.85 21.49 -13.48
N ILE A 207 5.03 21.56 -14.52
CA ILE A 207 3.69 22.18 -14.48
C ILE A 207 2.68 21.08 -14.75
N ASP A 208 2.03 20.62 -13.70
CA ASP A 208 1.23 19.40 -13.71
C ASP A 208 -0.25 19.71 -13.85
N THR A 209 -0.99 18.73 -14.41
CA THR A 209 -2.42 18.87 -14.69
C THR A 209 -3.17 17.59 -14.34
N ILE A 210 -4.21 17.67 -13.52
CA ILE A 210 -5.16 16.57 -13.27
C ILE A 210 -6.33 16.68 -14.24
N VAL A 211 -6.48 15.74 -15.17
CA VAL A 211 -7.55 15.74 -16.18
C VAL A 211 -8.66 14.77 -15.78
N LEU A 212 -9.81 15.34 -15.40
CA LEU A 212 -11.01 14.60 -14.97
C LEU A 212 -12.19 14.75 -15.94
N SER A 213 -11.96 15.33 -17.12
CA SER A 213 -13.02 15.58 -18.12
C SER A 213 -13.67 14.30 -18.68
N GLY A 214 -13.14 13.12 -18.35
CA GLY A 214 -13.71 11.82 -18.69
C GLY A 214 -14.88 11.40 -17.80
N TYR A 215 -15.12 12.08 -16.67
CA TYR A 215 -16.21 11.78 -15.76
C TYR A 215 -17.43 12.69 -16.01
N ASP A 216 -18.62 12.11 -16.00
CA ASP A 216 -19.90 12.83 -15.96
C ASP A 216 -20.49 12.79 -14.54
N LEU A 217 -19.63 13.10 -13.56
CA LEU A 217 -19.91 13.08 -12.13
C LEU A 217 -19.63 14.45 -11.51
N ASP A 218 -20.18 14.72 -10.33
CA ASP A 218 -19.75 15.85 -9.52
C ASP A 218 -18.33 15.62 -9.00
N ILE A 219 -17.52 16.67 -8.90
CA ILE A 219 -16.12 16.56 -8.49
C ILE A 219 -15.85 17.58 -7.40
N THR A 220 -15.30 17.10 -6.27
CA THR A 220 -14.73 17.93 -5.22
C THR A 220 -13.21 17.85 -5.34
N LEU A 221 -12.60 18.91 -5.88
CA LEU A 221 -11.18 18.97 -6.17
C LEU A 221 -10.46 19.99 -5.28
N ASP A 222 -9.37 19.55 -4.66
CA ASP A 222 -8.41 20.37 -3.93
C ASP A 222 -7.01 20.03 -4.42
N LEU A 223 -6.32 21.02 -5.00
CA LEU A 223 -4.99 20.84 -5.60
C LEU A 223 -3.86 21.01 -4.58
N ARG A 224 -4.18 21.28 -3.31
CA ARG A 224 -3.17 21.45 -2.26
C ARG A 224 -2.59 20.09 -1.87
N GLY A 225 -1.27 20.04 -1.71
CA GLY A 225 -0.59 18.89 -1.09
C GLY A 225 -1.18 18.56 0.27
N GLY A 226 -1.26 17.26 0.57
CA GLY A 226 -1.79 16.70 1.81
C GLY A 226 -3.31 16.62 1.87
N THR A 227 -4.00 16.81 0.74
CA THR A 227 -5.47 16.76 0.67
C THR A 227 -5.95 15.60 -0.18
N ILE A 228 -7.22 15.22 0.01
CA ILE A 228 -7.91 14.21 -0.77
C ILE A 228 -9.04 14.89 -1.53
N SER A 229 -9.07 14.66 -2.83
CA SER A 229 -10.16 15.02 -3.73
C SER A 229 -11.06 13.83 -4.00
N TYR A 230 -12.30 14.06 -4.41
CA TYR A 230 -13.27 13.02 -4.70
C TYR A 230 -13.96 13.25 -6.06
N ILE A 231 -14.09 12.17 -6.83
CA ILE A 231 -14.86 12.11 -8.08
C ILE A 231 -16.14 11.33 -7.81
N GLY A 232 -17.28 12.00 -7.92
CA GLY A 232 -18.58 11.51 -7.48
C GLY A 232 -18.79 11.65 -5.97
N THR A 233 -19.97 11.22 -5.52
CA THR A 233 -20.38 11.24 -4.10
C THR A 233 -20.96 9.92 -3.59
N ALA A 234 -21.32 8.99 -4.48
CA ALA A 234 -21.88 7.68 -4.12
C ALA A 234 -21.39 6.59 -5.07
N GLU A 235 -20.09 6.61 -5.37
CA GLU A 235 -19.42 5.62 -6.22
C GLU A 235 -18.89 4.45 -5.38
N LEU A 236 -18.54 4.70 -4.12
CA LEU A 236 -18.04 3.73 -3.16
C LEU A 236 -18.93 3.70 -1.91
N GLU A 237 -19.20 2.51 -1.39
CA GLU A 237 -19.46 2.32 0.03
C GLU A 237 -18.09 2.13 0.69
N LEU A 238 -17.60 3.14 1.42
CA LEU A 238 -16.24 3.23 1.94
C LEU A 238 -16.23 3.01 3.45
N GLU A 239 -15.27 2.24 3.93
CA GLU A 239 -14.98 2.14 5.37
C GLU A 239 -14.39 3.46 5.90
N VAL A 240 -15.09 4.11 6.82
CA VAL A 240 -14.69 5.38 7.44
C VAL A 240 -14.47 5.16 8.94
N PRO A 241 -13.30 5.53 9.49
CA PRO A 241 -13.00 5.29 10.89
C PRO A 241 -13.84 6.19 11.82
N TYR A 242 -14.48 5.60 12.83
CA TYR A 242 -15.06 6.33 13.97
C TYR A 242 -14.16 6.26 15.22
N GLY A 243 -13.13 5.42 15.19
CA GLY A 243 -12.19 5.21 16.29
C GLY A 243 -10.80 4.80 15.82
N ASN A 244 -9.93 4.52 16.80
CA ASN A 244 -8.54 4.14 16.56
C ASN A 244 -8.31 2.63 16.60
N GLY A 245 -9.32 1.79 16.81
CA GLY A 245 -9.19 0.34 16.65
C GLY A 245 -9.12 -0.07 15.18
N SER A 246 -8.56 -1.24 14.90
CA SER A 246 -8.49 -1.82 13.54
C SER A 246 -9.83 -2.20 12.92
N SER A 247 -10.91 -2.19 13.71
CA SER A 247 -12.27 -2.50 13.26
C SER A 247 -13.27 -1.42 13.68
N ASP A 248 -12.78 -0.24 14.09
CA ASP A 248 -13.63 0.88 14.51
C ASP A 248 -14.02 1.75 13.31
N TYR A 249 -14.82 1.20 12.40
CA TYR A 249 -15.31 1.90 11.22
C TYR A 249 -16.81 1.70 10.99
N ASP A 250 -17.41 2.67 10.30
CA ASP A 250 -18.73 2.57 9.69
C ASP A 250 -18.59 2.62 8.16
N TYR A 251 -19.65 2.27 7.43
CA TYR A 251 -19.71 2.42 5.99
C TYR A 251 -20.38 3.74 5.62
N GLU A 252 -19.73 4.54 4.78
CA GLU A 252 -20.26 5.79 4.25
C GLU A 252 -20.15 5.85 2.72
N TYR A 253 -21.10 6.51 2.07
CA TYR A 253 -20.99 6.76 0.63
C TYR A 253 -19.92 7.80 0.34
N SER A 254 -19.04 7.49 -0.61
CA SER A 254 -17.96 8.37 -1.05
C SER A 254 -17.81 8.36 -2.58
N GLY A 255 -17.07 9.33 -3.10
CA GLY A 255 -16.55 9.30 -4.47
C GLY A 255 -15.26 8.51 -4.57
N PHE A 256 -14.70 8.44 -5.77
CA PHE A 256 -13.36 7.90 -5.99
C PHE A 256 -12.28 8.87 -5.47
N PRO A 257 -11.43 8.44 -4.52
CA PRO A 257 -10.45 9.33 -3.91
C PRO A 257 -9.18 9.51 -4.75
N ILE A 258 -8.68 10.74 -4.78
CA ILE A 258 -7.33 11.08 -5.25
C ILE A 258 -6.64 11.89 -4.17
N GLY A 259 -5.63 11.29 -3.53
CA GLY A 259 -4.71 11.98 -2.62
C GLY A 259 -3.63 12.75 -3.38
N ILE A 260 -3.11 13.82 -2.78
CA ILE A 260 -1.91 14.52 -3.23
C ILE A 260 -0.93 14.53 -2.06
N SER A 261 0.30 14.06 -2.26
CA SER A 261 1.31 14.02 -1.19
C SER A 261 1.59 15.44 -0.64
N GLU A 262 2.00 15.56 0.63
CA GLU A 262 2.09 16.86 1.33
C GLU A 262 2.96 17.91 0.61
N ASN A 263 4.04 17.49 -0.04
CA ASN A 263 4.98 18.37 -0.74
C ASN A 263 4.80 18.40 -2.27
N THR A 264 3.84 17.63 -2.80
CA THR A 264 3.48 17.68 -4.22
C THR A 264 2.75 18.99 -4.51
N VAL A 265 3.10 19.64 -5.63
CA VAL A 265 2.38 20.81 -6.15
C VAL A 265 1.72 20.40 -7.46
N ILE A 266 0.42 20.69 -7.60
CA ILE A 266 -0.32 20.52 -8.86
C ILE A 266 -0.89 21.88 -9.26
N GLU A 267 -0.56 22.34 -10.46
CA GLU A 267 -0.87 23.70 -10.91
C GLU A 267 -2.24 23.81 -11.58
N ASN A 268 -2.71 22.74 -12.25
CA ASN A 268 -3.89 22.80 -13.12
C ASN A 268 -4.81 21.59 -12.97
N ALA A 269 -6.07 21.76 -13.41
CA ALA A 269 -7.04 20.71 -13.65
C ALA A 269 -8.03 21.08 -14.75
#